data_AF-A0A8J3MW41-F1
#
_entry.id   AF-A0A8J3MW41-F1
#
_cell.length_a   1.000
_cell.length_b   1.000
_cell.length_c   1.000
_cell.angle_alpha   90.00
_cell.angle_beta   90.00
_cell.angle_gamma   90.00
#
_symmetry.space_group_name_H-M   'P 1'
#
loop_
_entity.id
_entity.type
_entity.pdbx_description
1 polymer ?
#
loop_
_entity_poly.entity_id
_entity_poly.type
_entity_poly.pdbx_seq_one_letter_code
_entity_poly.pdbx_strand_id
1 'polypeptide(L)'
;MLLRTGRGSTWGPILLGIYGLTFIVTGPILPDPALGYPPGASSALTIHGAIHILFGLLQFTSLIAACFVLARRDAALERRGWSWYSVATGLLVAASYVAFVLTAKLLDGGPTGLIERIGIIGGGIWIALLAIRLMSRSFPRVFIE
;
A
#
# COMPACT_ATOMS: atom_id res chain seq x y z
N MET A 1 22.64 -6.74 -5.93
CA MET A 1 22.91 -5.29 -5.82
C MET A 1 21.58 -4.52 -5.92
N LEU A 2 20.72 -4.61 -4.90
CA LEU A 2 19.27 -4.49 -5.14
C LEU A 2 18.77 -3.08 -5.46
N LEU A 3 19.39 -2.02 -4.92
CA LEU A 3 19.17 -0.65 -5.37
C LEU A 3 20.45 0.11 -5.01
N ARG A 4 21.23 0.62 -5.97
CA ARG A 4 22.56 1.19 -5.64
C ARG A 4 22.81 2.63 -6.11
N THR A 5 21.85 3.29 -6.78
CA THR A 5 21.99 4.71 -7.14
C THR A 5 20.63 5.46 -7.16
N GLY A 6 20.62 6.68 -6.61
CA GLY A 6 19.51 7.65 -6.66
C GLY A 6 18.54 7.64 -5.47
N ARG A 7 17.69 8.68 -5.33
CA ARG A 7 16.73 8.84 -4.21
C ARG A 7 15.74 7.68 -4.08
N GLY A 8 15.34 7.07 -5.20
CA GLY A 8 14.49 5.87 -5.21
C GLY A 8 15.20 4.59 -4.75
N SER A 9 16.49 4.66 -4.42
CA SER A 9 17.27 3.57 -3.84
C SER A 9 17.15 3.49 -2.32
N THR A 10 16.93 4.63 -1.66
CA THR A 10 16.84 4.75 -0.20
C THR A 10 15.39 4.78 0.25
N TRP A 11 14.58 5.62 -0.38
CA TRP A 11 13.18 5.82 0.03
C TRP A 11 12.28 4.64 -0.34
N GLY A 12 12.56 3.93 -1.44
CA GLY A 12 11.79 2.75 -1.84
C GLY A 12 11.74 1.68 -0.73
N PRO A 13 12.89 1.17 -0.27
CA PRO A 13 12.94 0.20 0.84
C PRO A 13 12.36 0.71 2.14
N ILE A 14 12.64 1.97 2.50
CA ILE A 14 12.14 2.55 3.76
C ILE A 14 10.61 2.58 3.75
N LEU A 15 10.00 3.09 2.67
CA LEU A 15 8.54 3.18 2.56
C LEU A 15 7.88 1.81 2.53
N LEU A 16 8.47 0.83 1.83
CA LEU A 16 7.99 -0.55 1.84
C LEU A 16 8.18 -1.23 3.20
N GLY A 17 9.24 -0.89 3.93
CA GLY A 17 9.47 -1.35 5.30
C GLY A 17 8.43 -0.79 6.28
N ILE A 18 8.09 0.50 6.18
CA ILE A 18 7.00 1.13 6.94
C ILE A 18 5.67 0.44 6.61
N TYR A 19 5.39 0.22 5.32
CA TYR A 19 4.19 -0.49 4.87
C TYR A 19 4.12 -1.94 5.41
N GLY A 20 5.24 -2.66 5.46
CA GLY A 20 5.29 -3.99 6.06
C GLY A 20 5.07 -3.95 7.57
N LEU A 21 5.65 -2.97 8.26
CA LEU A 21 5.52 -2.79 9.71
C LEU A 21 4.06 -2.54 10.11
N THR A 22 3.29 -1.84 9.29
CA THR A 22 1.89 -1.56 9.63
C THR A 22 1.08 -2.85 9.77
N PHE A 23 1.29 -3.86 8.93
CA PHE A 23 0.62 -5.16 9.07
C PHE A 23 0.98 -5.91 10.35
N ILE A 24 2.23 -5.78 10.83
CA ILE A 24 2.66 -6.42 12.08
C ILE A 24 1.89 -5.82 13.27
N VAL A 25 1.61 -4.52 13.22
CA VAL A 25 0.90 -3.79 14.28
C VAL A 25 -0.62 -3.96 14.15
N THR A 26 -1.18 -3.80 12.95
CA THR A 26 -2.64 -3.86 12.72
C THR A 26 -3.19 -5.28 12.69
N GLY A 27 -2.35 -6.30 12.47
CA GLY A 27 -2.74 -7.71 12.55
C GLY A 27 -3.39 -8.07 13.90
N PRO A 28 -2.71 -7.84 15.05
CA PRO A 28 -3.28 -8.10 16.37
C PRO A 28 -4.22 -6.98 16.88
N ILE A 29 -4.10 -5.74 16.38
CA ILE A 29 -4.91 -4.60 16.82
C ILE A 29 -6.09 -4.41 15.87
N LEU A 30 -7.25 -4.94 16.24
CA LEU A 30 -8.46 -4.87 15.43
C LEU A 30 -9.08 -3.45 15.43
N PRO A 31 -9.75 -3.06 14.34
CA PRO A 31 -10.52 -1.82 14.29
C PRO A 31 -11.73 -1.88 15.22
N ASP A 32 -12.18 -0.71 15.70
CA ASP A 32 -13.41 -0.60 16.47
C ASP A 32 -14.65 -0.97 15.63
N PRO A 33 -15.74 -1.42 16.27
CA PRO A 33 -17.03 -1.58 15.62
C PRO A 33 -17.45 -0.31 14.87
N ALA A 34 -17.92 -0.48 13.64
CA ALA A 34 -18.31 0.62 12.77
C ALA A 34 -19.47 0.21 11.88
N LEU A 35 -20.22 1.21 11.38
CA LEU A 35 -21.29 1.01 10.41
C LEU A 35 -22.36 -0.03 10.87
N GLY A 36 -22.61 -0.10 12.18
CA GLY A 36 -23.60 -1.00 12.76
C GLY A 36 -23.15 -2.47 12.90
N TYR A 37 -21.87 -2.77 12.66
CA TYR A 37 -21.32 -4.12 12.82
C TYR A 37 -20.23 -4.20 13.91
N PRO A 38 -20.26 -5.23 14.78
CA PRO A 38 -21.37 -6.18 14.94
C PRO A 38 -22.62 -5.51 15.56
N PRO A 39 -23.84 -6.06 15.33
CA PRO A 39 -25.07 -5.47 15.84
C PRO A 39 -25.03 -5.30 17.37
N GLY A 40 -25.40 -4.10 17.85
CA GLY A 40 -25.43 -3.77 19.28
C GLY A 40 -24.08 -3.39 19.89
N ALA A 41 -22.98 -3.42 19.13
CA ALA A 41 -21.69 -2.96 19.62
C ALA A 41 -21.59 -1.43 19.64
N SER A 42 -20.88 -0.89 20.63
CA SER A 42 -20.60 0.54 20.70
C SER A 42 -19.68 0.97 19.57
N SER A 43 -20.01 2.09 18.92
CA SER A 43 -19.16 2.76 17.92
C SER A 43 -18.22 3.82 18.54
N ALA A 44 -18.05 3.80 19.86
CA ALA A 44 -17.15 4.71 20.55
C ALA A 44 -15.69 4.39 20.19
N LEU A 45 -14.91 5.44 19.90
CA LEU A 45 -13.50 5.31 19.58
C LEU A 45 -12.71 4.84 20.80
N THR A 46 -12.04 3.71 20.68
CA THR A 46 -11.10 3.18 21.67
C THR A 46 -9.66 3.53 21.29
N ILE A 47 -8.73 3.34 22.23
CA ILE A 47 -7.29 3.47 21.94
C ILE A 47 -6.82 2.46 20.87
N HIS A 48 -7.40 1.25 20.85
CA HIS A 48 -7.07 0.22 19.86
C HIS A 48 -7.54 0.65 18.47
N GLY A 49 -8.78 1.14 18.34
CA GLY A 49 -9.27 1.67 17.08
C GLY A 49 -8.52 2.93 16.64
N ALA A 50 -8.12 3.81 17.56
CA ALA A 50 -7.29 4.97 17.23
C ALA A 50 -5.91 4.56 16.68
N ILE A 51 -5.26 3.56 17.28
CA ILE A 51 -4.00 2.99 16.76
C ILE A 51 -4.24 2.35 15.39
N HIS A 52 -5.30 1.57 15.23
CA HIS A 52 -5.63 0.94 13.95
C HIS A 52 -5.82 1.97 12.83
N ILE A 53 -6.56 3.06 13.10
CA ILE A 53 -6.77 4.17 12.14
C ILE A 53 -5.45 4.83 11.78
N LEU A 54 -4.58 5.12 12.77
CA LEU A 54 -3.28 5.73 12.54
C LEU A 54 -2.40 4.85 11.64
N PHE A 55 -2.31 3.56 11.94
CA PHE A 55 -1.52 2.63 11.14
C PHE A 55 -2.15 2.34 9.78
N GLY A 56 -3.48 2.39 9.64
CA GLY A 56 -4.16 2.38 8.36
C GLY A 56 -3.74 3.58 7.50
N LEU A 57 -3.73 4.79 8.06
CA LEU A 57 -3.25 5.98 7.35
C LEU A 57 -1.78 5.83 6.93
N LEU A 58 -0.91 5.37 7.83
CA LEU A 58 0.50 5.10 7.51
C LEU A 58 0.65 4.04 6.42
N GLN A 59 -0.16 2.99 6.45
CA GLN A 59 -0.14 1.91 5.46
C GLN A 59 -0.47 2.45 4.06
N PHE A 60 -1.61 3.14 3.89
CA PHE A 60 -1.99 3.65 2.58
C PHE A 60 -1.00 4.73 2.08
N THR A 61 -0.63 5.68 2.92
CA THR A 61 0.26 6.79 2.53
C THR A 61 1.68 6.32 2.18
N SER A 62 2.25 5.37 2.93
CA SER A 62 3.58 4.83 2.63
C SER A 62 3.60 4.05 1.31
N LEU A 63 2.57 3.26 1.02
CA LEU A 63 2.45 2.53 -0.24
C LEU A 63 2.28 3.47 -1.44
N ILE A 64 1.42 4.48 -1.32
CA ILE A 64 1.23 5.50 -2.36
C ILE A 64 2.55 6.21 -2.63
N ALA A 65 3.24 6.65 -1.58
CA ALA A 65 4.55 7.29 -1.71
C ALA A 65 5.59 6.35 -2.35
N ALA A 66 5.61 5.07 -1.99
CA ALA A 66 6.52 4.08 -2.57
C ALA A 66 6.30 3.94 -4.08
N CYS A 67 5.04 3.88 -4.51
CA CYS A 67 4.66 3.82 -5.92
C CYS A 67 5.23 5.01 -6.70
N PHE A 68 5.04 6.25 -6.21
CA PHE A 68 5.56 7.44 -6.90
C PHE A 68 7.09 7.58 -6.85
N VAL A 69 7.72 7.21 -5.73
CA VAL A 69 9.18 7.22 -5.59
C VAL A 69 9.82 6.26 -6.59
N LEU A 70 9.28 5.04 -6.72
CA LEU A 70 9.79 4.06 -7.66
C LEU A 70 9.40 4.39 -9.11
N ALA A 71 8.21 4.96 -9.34
CA ALA A 71 7.82 5.45 -10.66
C ALA A 71 8.82 6.49 -11.20
N ARG A 72 9.14 7.51 -10.40
CA ARG A 72 10.09 8.56 -10.78
C ARG A 72 11.49 8.00 -11.06
N ARG A 73 11.91 6.99 -10.30
CA ARG A 73 13.17 6.30 -10.57
C ARG A 73 13.12 5.51 -11.87
N ASP A 74 12.04 4.78 -12.13
CA ASP A 74 11.90 4.02 -13.37
C ASP A 74 11.80 4.93 -14.59
N ALA A 75 11.16 6.10 -14.47
CA ALA A 75 11.16 7.14 -15.50
C ALA A 75 12.59 7.64 -15.80
N ALA A 76 13.40 7.90 -14.76
CA ALA A 76 14.79 8.31 -14.92
C ALA A 76 15.70 7.22 -15.51
N LEU A 77 15.27 5.96 -15.46
CA LEU A 77 15.95 4.81 -16.09
C LEU A 77 15.31 4.41 -17.43
N GLU A 78 14.50 5.28 -18.01
CA GLU A 78 13.77 5.11 -19.29
C GLU A 78 12.80 3.92 -19.33
N ARG A 79 12.36 3.42 -18.18
CA ARG A 79 11.42 2.28 -18.05
C ARG A 79 9.99 2.77 -17.97
N ARG A 80 9.51 3.36 -19.06
CA ARG A 80 8.21 4.04 -19.14
C ARG A 80 7.03 3.16 -18.73
N GLY A 81 7.01 1.88 -19.12
CA GLY A 81 5.92 0.96 -18.75
C GLY A 81 5.79 0.76 -17.24
N TRP A 82 6.91 0.51 -16.54
CA TRP A 82 6.91 0.32 -15.08
C TRP A 82 6.65 1.61 -14.31
N SER A 83 7.11 2.74 -14.85
CA SER A 83 6.78 4.06 -14.31
C SER A 83 5.26 4.29 -14.33
N TRP A 84 4.63 4.11 -15.49
CA TRP A 84 3.17 4.29 -15.61
C TRP A 84 2.38 3.31 -14.78
N TYR A 85 2.78 2.04 -14.74
CA TYR A 85 2.12 1.05 -13.90
C TYR A 85 2.18 1.42 -12.41
N SER A 86 3.31 1.94 -11.95
CA SER A 86 3.47 2.39 -10.56
C SER A 86 2.65 3.65 -10.28
N VAL A 87 2.59 4.62 -11.19
CA VAL A 87 1.73 5.80 -11.06
C VAL A 87 0.25 5.39 -11.00
N ALA A 88 -0.19 4.55 -11.93
CA ALA A 88 -1.58 4.08 -11.98
C ALA A 88 -1.97 3.34 -10.70
N THR A 89 -1.08 2.49 -10.18
CA THR A 89 -1.31 1.79 -8.90
C THR A 89 -1.38 2.78 -7.73
N GLY A 90 -0.44 3.73 -7.65
CA GLY A 90 -0.45 4.75 -6.59
C GLY A 90 -1.73 5.59 -6.60
N LEU A 91 -2.21 5.97 -7.79
CA LEU A 91 -3.48 6.68 -7.96
C LEU A 91 -4.69 5.81 -7.60
N LEU A 92 -4.69 4.53 -7.99
CA LEU A 92 -5.75 3.58 -7.64
C LEU A 92 -5.86 3.43 -6.12
N VAL A 93 -4.74 3.23 -5.43
CA VAL A 93 -4.69 3.10 -3.96
C VAL A 93 -5.15 4.40 -3.29
N ALA A 94 -4.70 5.56 -3.78
CA ALA A 94 -5.13 6.86 -3.26
C ALA A 94 -6.64 7.10 -3.45
N ALA A 95 -7.15 6.84 -4.65
CA ALA A 95 -8.57 7.00 -4.97
C ALA A 95 -9.44 6.04 -4.15
N SER A 96 -9.03 4.79 -4.00
CA SER A 96 -9.69 3.80 -3.15
C SER A 96 -9.73 4.25 -1.69
N TYR A 97 -8.61 4.74 -1.14
CA TYR A 97 -8.56 5.22 0.24
C TYR A 97 -9.45 6.46 0.47
N VAL A 98 -9.39 7.45 -0.43
CA VAL A 98 -10.26 8.63 -0.33
C VAL A 98 -11.72 8.24 -0.47
N ALA A 99 -12.07 7.39 -1.42
CA ALA A 99 -13.43 6.89 -1.60
C ALA A 99 -13.92 6.14 -0.35
N PHE A 100 -13.08 5.27 0.23
CA PHE A 100 -13.36 4.58 1.48
C PHE A 100 -13.68 5.56 2.61
N VAL A 101 -12.83 6.57 2.84
CA VAL A 101 -13.03 7.56 3.93
C VAL A 101 -14.32 8.36 3.69
N LEU A 102 -14.56 8.80 2.46
CA LEU A 102 -15.76 9.55 2.12
C LEU A 102 -17.04 8.71 2.28
N THR A 103 -17.04 7.48 1.76
CA THR A 103 -18.18 6.56 1.92
C THR A 103 -18.42 6.26 3.40
N ALA A 104 -17.38 5.97 4.18
CA ALA A 104 -17.50 5.70 5.61
C ALA A 104 -18.08 6.87 6.42
N LYS A 105 -17.84 8.11 5.98
CA LYS A 105 -18.29 9.33 6.66
C LYS A 105 -19.65 9.84 6.20
N LEU A 106 -19.99 9.62 4.93
CA LEU A 106 -21.14 10.25 4.27
C LEU A 106 -22.28 9.28 3.98
N LEU A 107 -21.99 7.97 3.95
CA LEU A 107 -22.95 6.94 3.55
C LEU A 107 -23.01 5.84 4.61
N ASP A 108 -24.04 5.90 5.47
CA ASP A 108 -24.31 4.85 6.43
C ASP A 108 -24.54 3.51 5.71
N GLY A 109 -23.69 2.52 5.98
CA GLY A 109 -23.79 1.19 5.38
C GLY A 109 -23.37 1.08 3.91
N GLY A 110 -22.67 2.08 3.35
CA GLY A 110 -22.10 1.99 2.01
C GLY A 110 -21.08 0.83 1.87
N PRO A 111 -20.67 0.45 0.63
CA PRO A 111 -19.76 -0.67 0.38
C PRO A 111 -18.29 -0.36 0.74
N THR A 112 -18.09 0.30 1.87
CA THR A 112 -16.83 0.80 2.41
C THR A 112 -15.74 -0.27 2.39
N GLY A 113 -16.03 -1.47 2.90
CA GLY A 113 -15.06 -2.57 2.91
C GLY A 113 -14.69 -3.11 1.51
N LEU A 114 -15.61 -3.04 0.54
CA LEU A 114 -15.31 -3.45 -0.84
C LEU A 114 -14.37 -2.43 -1.50
N ILE A 115 -14.66 -1.14 -1.34
CA ILE A 115 -13.85 -0.05 -1.89
C ILE A 115 -12.42 -0.15 -1.37
N GLU A 116 -12.26 -0.36 -0.06
CA GLU A 116 -10.96 -0.53 0.58
C GLU A 116 -10.17 -1.74 0.01
N ARG A 117 -10.86 -2.89 -0.13
CA ARG A 117 -10.25 -4.12 -0.67
C ARG A 117 -9.71 -3.97 -2.09
N ILE A 118 -10.36 -3.15 -2.93
CA ILE A 118 -9.85 -2.87 -4.29
C ILE A 118 -8.46 -2.23 -4.24
N GLY A 119 -8.27 -1.22 -3.37
CA GLY A 119 -6.98 -0.57 -3.18
C GLY A 119 -5.93 -1.52 -2.60
N ILE A 120 -6.30 -2.30 -1.57
CA ILE A 120 -5.40 -3.27 -0.94
C ILE A 120 -4.94 -4.35 -1.94
N ILE A 121 -5.86 -4.94 -2.70
CA ILE A 121 -5.53 -5.98 -3.69
C ILE A 121 -4.68 -5.40 -4.82
N GLY A 122 -5.06 -4.24 -5.35
CA GLY A 122 -4.28 -3.57 -6.41
C GLY A 122 -2.85 -3.25 -5.95
N GLY A 123 -2.71 -2.72 -4.74
CA GLY A 123 -1.42 -2.47 -4.09
C GLY A 123 -0.62 -3.76 -3.85
N GLY A 124 -1.27 -4.81 -3.37
CA GLY A 124 -0.65 -6.12 -3.12
C GLY A 124 -0.14 -6.78 -4.40
N ILE A 125 -0.90 -6.72 -5.49
CA ILE A 125 -0.46 -7.19 -6.81
C ILE A 125 0.79 -6.43 -7.26
N TRP A 126 0.80 -5.11 -7.10
CA TRP A 126 1.97 -4.30 -7.46
C TRP A 126 3.20 -4.68 -6.64
N ILE A 127 3.06 -4.93 -5.33
CA ILE A 127 4.17 -5.39 -4.47
C ILE A 127 4.69 -6.75 -4.93
N ALA A 128 3.78 -7.69 -5.22
CA ALA A 128 4.16 -9.02 -5.70
C ALA A 128 4.93 -8.95 -7.02
N LEU A 129 4.45 -8.16 -7.99
CA LEU A 129 5.11 -7.96 -9.28
C LEU A 129 6.45 -7.23 -9.14
N LEU A 130 6.54 -6.26 -8.23
CA LEU A 130 7.81 -5.59 -7.91
C LEU A 130 8.82 -6.59 -7.34
N ALA A 131 8.41 -7.43 -6.40
CA ALA A 131 9.26 -8.46 -5.81
C ALA A 131 9.76 -9.46 -6.88
N ILE A 132 8.85 -9.98 -7.71
CA ILE A 132 9.19 -10.86 -8.84
C ILE A 132 10.23 -10.19 -9.75
N ARG A 133 9.98 -8.95 -10.16
CA ARG A 133 10.91 -8.18 -11.01
C ARG A 133 12.30 -8.06 -10.38
N LEU A 134 12.38 -7.76 -9.08
CA LEU A 134 13.66 -7.59 -8.38
C LEU A 134 14.41 -8.94 -8.25
N MET A 135 13.68 -10.04 -8.05
CA MET A 135 14.26 -11.39 -8.01
C MET A 135 14.76 -11.84 -9.39
N SER A 136 13.99 -11.62 -10.46
CA SER A 136 14.39 -12.00 -11.83
C SER A 136 15.63 -11.24 -12.33
N ARG A 137 15.93 -10.07 -11.76
CA ARG A 137 17.14 -9.28 -12.05
C ARG A 137 18.40 -9.83 -11.37
N SER A 138 18.25 -10.78 -10.44
CA SER A 138 19.32 -11.26 -9.56
C SER A 138 19.91 -12.61 -9.98
N PHE A 139 19.48 -13.21 -11.09
CA PHE A 139 20.13 -14.39 -11.67
C PHE A 139 21.14 -13.97 -12.76
N PRO A 140 22.46 -14.01 -12.50
CA PRO A 140 23.43 -14.08 -13.58
C PRO A 140 23.22 -15.44 -14.26
N ARG A 141 22.96 -15.45 -15.56
CA ARG A 141 23.20 -16.64 -16.37
C ARG A 141 24.70 -16.88 -16.34
N VAL A 142 25.15 -17.80 -15.49
CA VAL A 142 26.49 -18.38 -15.62
C VAL A 142 26.43 -19.22 -16.89
N PHE A 143 26.91 -18.67 -18.00
CA PHE A 143 27.26 -19.47 -19.16
C PHE A 143 28.45 -20.33 -18.74
N ILE A 144 28.24 -21.63 -18.67
CA ILE A 144 29.34 -22.60 -18.66
C ILE A 144 29.61 -22.89 -20.13
N GLU A 145 30.72 -22.34 -20.64
CA GLU A 145 31.43 -22.83 -21.83
C GLU A 145 32.70 -23.55 -21.37
#